data_AF-A0A533Z8T8-F1
#
_entry.id   AF-A0A533Z8T8-F1
#
_cell.length_a   1.000
_cell.length_b   1.000
_cell.length_c   1.000
_cell.angle_alpha   90.00
_cell.angle_beta   90.00
_cell.angle_gamma   90.00
#
_symmetry.space_group_name_H-M   'P 1'
#
loop_
_entity.id
_entity.type
_entity.pdbx_description
1 polymer ?
#
loop_
_entity_poly.entity_id
_entity_poly.type
_entity_poly.pdbx_seq_one_letter_code
_entity_poly.pdbx_strand_id
1 'polypeptide(L)'
;MADGAEHAKVVEAAGVIGLATLLSRVLGFARDMVLARLFGAAPAADAFFVAYRIPNLLRELFAEGSMSAAFIPVFSEYLAQRTKRDAWELASAAFTTLLTILTGVCVLGIFASPWIVRLIAPGFSGDAAQQGLTTLLTRIMFPYLLFIGLAALAMGVLNSVRSFAAPAFSPVLFNIAIIAAAFLLAPLFAEPILAVAVGVVIGGLAQFLSQMPALRQAELLFGWRFDFAHEGVRRIGWLMAPALIGLS
;
A
#
# COMPACT_ATOMS: atom_id res chain seq x y z
N MET A 1 4.65 -9.95 38.72
CA MET A 1 5.41 -8.80 38.16
C MET A 1 5.53 -8.83 36.64
N ALA A 2 5.70 -10.00 35.99
CA ALA A 2 5.73 -10.10 34.53
C ALA A 2 4.41 -9.72 33.83
N ASP A 3 3.27 -10.12 34.40
CA ASP A 3 1.92 -9.87 33.85
C ASP A 3 1.61 -8.35 33.73
N GLY A 4 1.88 -7.55 34.77
CA GLY A 4 1.64 -6.10 34.74
C GLY A 4 2.49 -5.33 33.72
N ALA A 5 3.71 -5.80 33.42
CA ALA A 5 4.57 -5.21 32.41
C ALA A 5 4.12 -5.57 30.98
N GLU A 6 3.50 -6.75 30.79
CA GLU A 6 2.91 -7.15 29.53
C GLU A 6 1.62 -6.37 29.22
N HIS A 7 0.74 -6.19 30.22
CA HIS A 7 -0.45 -5.35 30.10
C HIS A 7 -0.09 -3.90 29.73
N ALA A 8 0.92 -3.31 30.37
CA ALA A 8 1.37 -1.95 30.06
C ALA A 8 1.84 -1.80 28.61
N LYS A 9 2.60 -2.76 28.09
CA LYS A 9 3.08 -2.76 26.69
C LYS A 9 1.96 -2.93 25.68
N VAL A 10 0.95 -3.75 25.99
CA VAL A 10 -0.24 -3.92 25.13
C VAL A 10 -1.06 -2.63 25.10
N VAL A 11 -1.27 -1.98 26.25
CA VAL A 11 -1.99 -0.70 26.34
C VAL A 11 -1.28 0.41 25.59
N GLU A 12 0.05 0.50 25.71
CA GLU A 12 0.85 1.47 24.96
C GLU A 12 0.75 1.25 23.45
N ALA A 13 0.94 0.00 22.99
CA ALA A 13 0.82 -0.35 21.58
C ALA A 13 -0.59 -0.04 21.03
N ALA A 14 -1.64 -0.39 21.77
CA ALA A 14 -3.02 -0.07 21.42
C ALA A 14 -3.25 1.45 21.35
N GLY A 15 -2.68 2.22 22.27
CA GLY A 15 -2.73 3.68 22.26
C GLY A 15 -2.08 4.29 21.01
N VAL A 16 -0.88 3.82 20.64
CA VAL A 16 -0.16 4.27 19.44
C VAL A 16 -0.94 3.94 18.17
N ILE A 17 -1.43 2.71 18.04
CA ILE A 17 -2.22 2.28 16.88
C ILE A 17 -3.52 3.09 16.80
N GLY A 18 -4.20 3.29 17.92
CA GLY A 18 -5.44 4.05 18.00
C GLY A 18 -5.24 5.51 17.59
N LEU A 19 -4.21 6.18 18.12
CA LEU A 19 -3.89 7.56 17.77
C LEU A 19 -3.52 7.69 16.29
N ALA A 20 -2.67 6.80 15.78
CA ALA A 20 -2.27 6.82 14.37
C ALA A 20 -3.45 6.56 13.43
N THR A 21 -4.37 5.67 13.83
CA THR A 21 -5.61 5.41 13.09
C THR A 21 -6.51 6.65 13.07
N LEU A 22 -6.73 7.30 14.22
CA LEU A 22 -7.53 8.52 14.30
C LEU A 22 -6.91 9.64 13.45
N LEU A 23 -5.60 9.88 13.55
CA LEU A 23 -4.89 10.86 12.75
C LEU A 23 -5.00 10.56 11.25
N SER A 24 -4.85 9.30 10.86
CA SER A 24 -5.02 8.87 9.46
C SER A 24 -6.44 9.15 8.96
N ARG A 25 -7.47 8.88 9.77
CA ARG A 25 -8.87 9.15 9.39
C ARG A 25 -9.16 10.65 9.27
N VAL A 26 -8.66 11.46 10.21
CA VAL A 26 -8.79 12.92 10.16
C VAL A 26 -8.09 13.48 8.93
N LEU A 27 -6.86 13.05 8.64
CA LEU A 27 -6.14 13.50 7.46
C LEU A 27 -6.75 12.96 6.16
N GLY A 28 -7.30 11.75 6.15
CA GLY A 28 -8.05 11.22 5.02
C GLY A 28 -9.27 12.08 4.71
N PHE A 29 -10.03 12.47 5.74
CA PHE A 29 -11.13 13.42 5.60
C PHE A 29 -10.67 14.79 5.11
N ALA A 30 -9.57 15.32 5.67
CA ALA A 30 -8.99 16.59 5.23
C ALA A 30 -8.52 16.53 3.76
N ARG A 31 -7.91 15.42 3.34
CA ARG A 31 -7.53 15.17 1.94
C ARG A 31 -8.75 15.22 1.05
N ASP A 32 -9.82 14.51 1.39
CA ASP A 32 -11.03 14.46 0.58
C ASP A 32 -11.68 15.85 0.48
N MET A 33 -11.69 16.64 1.57
CA MET A 33 -12.15 18.02 1.57
C MET A 33 -11.28 18.93 0.67
N VAL A 34 -9.96 18.77 0.70
CA VAL A 34 -9.04 19.51 -0.18
C VAL A 34 -9.30 19.17 -1.64
N LEU A 35 -9.45 17.88 -1.97
CA LEU A 35 -9.74 17.47 -3.34
C LEU A 35 -11.09 18.00 -3.82
N ALA A 36 -12.12 17.92 -2.97
CA ALA A 36 -13.44 18.46 -3.28
C ALA A 36 -13.41 19.98 -3.48
N ARG A 37 -12.60 20.72 -2.72
CA ARG A 37 -12.52 22.18 -2.84
C ARG A 37 -11.71 22.64 -4.05
N LEU A 38 -10.61 21.96 -4.36
CA LEU A 38 -9.71 22.35 -5.46
C LEU A 38 -10.20 21.87 -6.82
N PHE A 39 -10.83 20.69 -6.88
CA PHE A 39 -11.22 20.06 -8.15
C PHE A 39 -12.73 19.95 -8.33
N GLY A 40 -13.53 20.02 -7.26
CA GLY A 40 -14.99 20.06 -7.33
C GLY A 40 -15.63 18.86 -8.00
N ALA A 41 -16.90 19.01 -8.40
CA ALA A 41 -17.61 18.08 -9.29
C ALA A 41 -17.26 18.39 -10.76
N ALA A 42 -15.97 18.31 -11.10
CA ALA A 42 -15.47 18.50 -12.46
C ALA A 42 -15.25 17.14 -13.14
N PRO A 43 -15.35 17.05 -14.48
CA PRO A 43 -15.04 15.82 -15.23
C PRO A 43 -13.65 15.23 -14.91
N ALA A 44 -12.69 16.09 -14.55
CA ALA A 44 -11.35 15.71 -14.11
C ALA A 44 -11.33 15.00 -12.74
N ALA A 45 -12.17 15.44 -11.80
CA ALA A 45 -12.31 14.78 -10.50
C ALA A 45 -12.95 13.40 -10.64
N ASP A 46 -13.97 13.26 -11.50
CA ASP A 46 -14.59 11.97 -11.82
C ASP A 46 -13.57 11.00 -12.44
N ALA A 47 -12.77 11.50 -13.40
CA ALA A 47 -11.68 10.73 -14.00
C ALA A 47 -10.68 10.25 -12.94
N PHE A 48 -10.32 11.10 -11.97
CA PHE A 48 -9.45 10.73 -10.87
C PHE A 48 -10.07 9.68 -9.95
N PHE A 49 -11.32 9.84 -9.50
CA PHE A 49 -11.94 8.87 -8.60
C PHE A 49 -12.12 7.50 -9.26
N VAL A 50 -12.47 7.47 -10.55
CA VAL A 50 -12.50 6.24 -11.35
C VAL A 50 -11.10 5.62 -11.42
N ALA A 51 -10.07 6.40 -11.77
CA ALA A 51 -8.71 5.90 -11.85
C ALA A 51 -8.19 5.39 -10.49
N TYR A 52 -8.53 6.09 -9.40
CA TYR A 52 -8.10 5.78 -8.03
C TYR A 52 -8.78 4.54 -7.44
N ARG A 53 -9.93 4.13 -7.99
CA ARG A 53 -10.61 2.91 -7.56
C ARG A 53 -9.72 1.68 -7.67
N ILE A 54 -8.88 1.60 -8.71
CA ILE A 54 -7.94 0.49 -8.92
C ILE A 54 -6.89 0.44 -7.80
N PRO A 55 -6.09 1.51 -7.56
CA PRO A 55 -5.24 1.64 -6.37
C PRO A 55 -5.93 1.27 -5.06
N ASN A 56 -7.16 1.76 -4.84
CA ASN A 56 -7.84 1.58 -3.57
C ASN A 56 -8.27 0.12 -3.34
N LEU A 57 -8.83 -0.55 -4.36
CA LEU A 57 -9.15 -1.98 -4.27
C LEU A 57 -7.90 -2.81 -3.96
N LEU A 58 -6.78 -2.50 -4.61
CA LEU A 58 -5.53 -3.22 -4.38
C LEU A 58 -4.97 -2.93 -2.98
N ARG A 59 -5.09 -1.70 -2.48
CA ARG A 59 -4.78 -1.35 -1.08
C ARG A 59 -5.62 -2.17 -0.11
N GLU A 60 -6.92 -2.33 -0.37
CA GLU A 60 -7.80 -3.17 0.46
C GLU A 60 -7.36 -4.64 0.45
N LEU A 61 -7.05 -5.19 -0.74
CA LEU A 61 -6.54 -6.56 -0.87
C LEU A 61 -5.24 -6.78 -0.10
N PHE A 62 -4.21 -5.94 -0.34
CA PHE A 62 -2.88 -6.17 0.19
C PHE A 62 -2.67 -5.62 1.60
N ALA A 63 -3.18 -4.43 1.92
CA ALA A 63 -2.88 -3.74 3.16
C ALA A 63 -3.91 -3.97 4.27
N GLU A 64 -5.18 -4.21 3.94
CA GLU A 64 -6.26 -4.26 4.96
C GLU A 64 -6.54 -5.66 5.54
N GLY A 65 -5.83 -6.71 5.11
CA GLY A 65 -5.80 -7.92 5.94
C GLY A 65 -5.36 -9.22 5.27
N SER A 66 -5.54 -9.41 3.96
CA SER A 66 -5.29 -10.74 3.37
C SER A 66 -3.80 -11.13 3.38
N MET A 67 -2.93 -10.20 2.97
CA MET A 67 -1.48 -10.40 2.98
C MET A 67 -0.98 -10.59 4.42
N SER A 68 -1.36 -9.71 5.34
CA SER A 68 -0.94 -9.79 6.74
C SER A 68 -1.43 -11.06 7.42
N ALA A 69 -2.68 -11.49 7.17
CA ALA A 69 -3.24 -12.71 7.74
C ALA A 69 -2.56 -13.98 7.22
N ALA A 70 -2.14 -14.01 5.96
CA ALA A 70 -1.38 -15.13 5.40
C ALA A 70 0.11 -15.11 5.79
N PHE A 71 0.71 -13.92 5.83
CA PHE A 71 2.14 -13.73 6.05
C PHE A 71 2.54 -13.89 7.52
N ILE A 72 1.85 -13.20 8.44
CA ILE A 72 2.23 -13.11 9.86
C ILE A 72 2.35 -14.49 10.51
N PRO A 73 1.41 -15.44 10.34
CA PRO A 73 1.54 -16.76 10.97
C PRO A 73 2.77 -17.54 10.49
N VAL A 74 3.05 -17.54 9.18
CA VAL A 74 4.20 -18.23 8.60
C VAL A 74 5.50 -17.58 9.07
N PHE A 75 5.56 -16.26 9.06
CA PHE A 75 6.76 -15.53 9.48
C PHE A 75 7.03 -15.66 10.98
N SER A 76 5.99 -15.60 11.81
CA SER A 76 6.10 -15.80 13.25
C SER A 76 6.54 -17.23 13.61
N GLU A 77 6.13 -18.24 12.83
CA GLU A 77 6.63 -19.62 12.98
C GLU A 77 8.15 -19.69 12.71
N TYR A 78 8.63 -19.02 11.67
CA TYR A 78 10.07 -18.93 11.38
C TYR A 78 10.83 -18.21 12.51
N LEU A 79 10.28 -17.12 13.06
CA LEU A 79 10.89 -16.43 14.20
C LEU A 79 10.95 -17.29 15.48
N ALA A 80 9.95 -18.16 15.69
CA ALA A 80 9.84 -18.98 16.90
C ALA A 80 10.63 -20.30 16.81
N GLN A 81 10.68 -20.92 15.63
CA GLN A 81 11.18 -22.29 15.46
C GLN A 81 12.48 -22.38 14.66
N ARG A 82 12.88 -21.31 13.97
CA ARG A 82 14.05 -21.28 13.08
C ARG A 82 15.03 -20.20 13.53
N THR A 83 16.16 -20.10 12.86
CA THR A 83 17.14 -19.06 13.17
C THR A 83 16.64 -17.69 12.67
N LYS A 84 17.14 -16.61 13.29
CA LYS A 84 16.89 -15.24 12.79
C LYS A 84 17.30 -15.07 11.33
N ARG A 85 18.34 -15.81 10.90
CA ARG A 85 18.79 -15.84 9.53
C ARG A 85 17.73 -16.43 8.60
N ASP A 86 17.12 -17.55 8.97
CA ASP A 86 16.05 -18.18 8.19
C ASP A 86 14.83 -17.25 8.05
N ALA A 87 14.46 -16.54 9.13
CA ALA A 87 13.40 -15.54 9.08
C ALA A 87 13.77 -14.39 8.12
N TRP A 88 15.00 -13.86 8.20
CA TRP A 88 15.48 -12.85 7.25
C TRP A 88 15.46 -13.36 5.79
N GLU A 89 15.80 -14.62 5.56
CA GLU A 89 15.79 -15.24 4.22
C GLU A 89 14.37 -15.34 3.67
N LEU A 90 13.40 -15.76 4.49
CA LEU A 90 11.98 -15.75 4.14
C LEU A 90 11.48 -14.34 3.81
N ALA A 91 11.74 -13.35 4.66
CA ALA A 91 11.35 -11.96 4.43
C ALA A 91 11.95 -11.43 3.12
N SER A 92 13.22 -11.70 2.86
CA SER A 92 13.93 -11.25 1.66
C SER A 92 13.43 -11.95 0.40
N ALA A 93 13.15 -13.26 0.45
CA ALA A 93 12.58 -14.01 -0.65
C ALA A 93 11.15 -13.55 -0.97
N ALA A 94 10.33 -13.30 0.07
CA ALA A 94 9.00 -12.72 -0.07
C ALA A 94 9.07 -11.33 -0.70
N PHE A 95 10.01 -10.49 -0.26
CA PHE A 95 10.23 -9.15 -0.79
C PHE A 95 10.56 -9.17 -2.28
N THR A 96 11.57 -9.91 -2.72
CA THR A 96 11.93 -9.96 -4.14
C THR A 96 10.87 -10.65 -5.00
N THR A 97 10.17 -11.64 -4.45
CA THR A 97 9.06 -12.29 -5.14
C THR A 97 7.93 -11.29 -5.39
N LEU A 98 7.50 -10.59 -4.33
CA LEU A 98 6.44 -9.60 -4.41
C LEU A 98 6.85 -8.41 -5.30
N LEU A 99 8.08 -7.92 -5.16
CA LEU A 99 8.64 -6.88 -6.03
C LEU A 99 8.57 -7.29 -7.51
N THR A 100 8.98 -8.52 -7.83
CA THR A 100 8.99 -9.01 -9.22
C THR A 100 7.56 -9.12 -9.76
N ILE A 101 6.65 -9.75 -9.01
CA ILE A 101 5.25 -9.92 -9.41
C ILE A 101 4.57 -8.57 -9.59
N LEU A 102 4.66 -7.68 -8.59
CA LEU A 102 4.01 -6.37 -8.64
C LEU A 102 4.61 -5.47 -9.71
N THR A 103 5.91 -5.56 -10.00
CA THR A 103 6.52 -4.84 -11.13
C THR A 103 5.92 -5.32 -12.45
N GLY A 104 5.80 -6.63 -12.65
CA GLY A 104 5.13 -7.21 -13.83
C GLY A 104 3.68 -6.74 -13.96
N VAL A 105 2.91 -6.79 -12.87
CA VAL A 105 1.51 -6.33 -12.83
C VAL A 105 1.41 -4.82 -13.12
N CYS A 106 2.31 -4.00 -12.58
CA CYS A 106 2.34 -2.56 -12.86
C CYS A 106 2.60 -2.28 -14.34
N VAL A 107 3.61 -2.93 -14.93
CA VAL A 107 3.95 -2.76 -16.36
C VAL A 107 2.76 -3.18 -17.23
N LEU A 108 2.22 -4.37 -16.99
CA LEU A 108 1.03 -4.86 -17.72
C LEU A 108 -0.15 -3.92 -17.55
N GLY A 109 -0.41 -3.44 -16.33
CA GLY A 109 -1.49 -2.51 -16.01
C GLY A 109 -1.36 -1.16 -16.71
N ILE A 110 -0.16 -0.61 -16.81
CA ILE A 110 0.11 0.66 -17.53
C ILE A 110 -0.23 0.53 -19.01
N PHE A 111 0.21 -0.56 -19.65
CA PHE A 111 -0.16 -0.84 -21.03
C PHE A 111 -1.65 -1.14 -21.17
N ALA A 112 -2.20 -1.88 -20.21
CA ALA A 112 -3.59 -2.31 -20.22
C ALA A 112 -4.60 -1.24 -19.80
N SER A 113 -4.13 -0.10 -19.28
CA SER A 113 -4.96 0.97 -18.70
C SER A 113 -6.13 1.40 -19.59
N PRO A 114 -5.99 1.56 -20.93
CA PRO A 114 -7.13 1.95 -21.77
C PRO A 114 -8.29 0.94 -21.75
N TRP A 115 -7.98 -0.36 -21.73
CA TRP A 115 -9.01 -1.42 -21.67
C TRP A 115 -9.60 -1.54 -20.26
N ILE A 116 -8.76 -1.40 -19.23
CA ILE A 116 -9.20 -1.39 -17.84
C ILE A 116 -10.21 -0.25 -17.60
N VAL A 117 -9.90 0.95 -18.08
CA VAL A 117 -10.79 2.12 -17.94
C VAL A 117 -12.12 1.89 -18.67
N ARG A 118 -12.11 1.32 -19.87
CA ARG A 118 -13.35 0.98 -20.60
C ARG A 118 -14.23 -0.02 -19.86
N LEU A 119 -13.61 -0.97 -19.16
CA LEU A 119 -14.33 -1.97 -18.38
C LEU A 119 -14.94 -1.38 -17.10
N ILE A 120 -14.18 -0.55 -16.38
CA ILE A 120 -14.59 -0.01 -15.06
C ILE A 120 -15.51 1.21 -15.21
N ALA A 121 -15.33 2.00 -16.27
CA ALA A 121 -16.11 3.19 -16.56
C ALA A 121 -16.59 3.21 -18.02
N PRO A 122 -17.48 2.29 -18.42
CA PRO A 122 -18.00 2.24 -19.79
C PRO A 122 -18.72 3.54 -20.18
N GLY A 123 -19.27 4.27 -19.21
CA GLY A 123 -19.91 5.58 -19.42
C GLY A 123 -19.00 6.66 -19.99
N PHE A 124 -17.66 6.53 -19.87
CA PHE A 124 -16.72 7.48 -20.46
C PHE A 124 -16.42 7.18 -21.94
N SER A 125 -16.91 6.06 -22.50
CA SER A 125 -16.61 5.67 -23.89
C SER A 125 -17.14 6.66 -24.94
N GLY A 126 -18.13 7.48 -24.58
CA GLY A 126 -18.66 8.56 -25.44
C GLY A 126 -17.88 9.88 -25.35
N ASP A 127 -16.97 10.03 -24.38
CA ASP A 127 -16.14 11.22 -24.17
C ASP A 127 -14.65 10.84 -24.24
N ALA A 128 -14.05 11.06 -25.41
CA ALA A 128 -12.66 10.71 -25.66
C ALA A 128 -11.68 11.48 -24.76
N ALA A 129 -12.01 12.71 -24.36
CA ALA A 129 -11.15 13.51 -23.50
C ALA A 129 -11.17 12.96 -22.06
N GLN A 130 -12.37 12.68 -21.52
CA GLN A 130 -12.52 12.10 -20.19
C GLN A 130 -11.91 10.69 -20.11
N GLN A 131 -12.11 9.84 -21.13
CA GLN A 131 -11.50 8.52 -21.19
C GLN A 131 -9.96 8.61 -21.27
N GLY A 132 -9.44 9.55 -22.06
CA GLY A 132 -8.00 9.81 -22.21
C GLY A 132 -7.35 10.26 -20.89
N LEU A 133 -7.96 11.23 -20.21
CA LEU A 133 -7.51 11.71 -18.90
C LEU A 133 -7.53 10.59 -17.85
N THR A 134 -8.63 9.84 -17.77
CA THR A 134 -8.76 8.71 -16.84
C THR A 134 -7.67 7.67 -17.09
N THR A 135 -7.41 7.33 -18.35
CA THR A 135 -6.34 6.40 -18.75
C THR A 135 -4.97 6.90 -18.31
N LEU A 136 -4.68 8.20 -18.50
CA LEU A 136 -3.42 8.81 -18.07
C LEU A 136 -3.27 8.75 -16.55
N LEU A 137 -4.30 9.12 -15.80
CA LEU A 137 -4.33 9.04 -14.34
C LEU A 137 -4.09 7.60 -13.87
N THR A 138 -4.78 6.62 -14.45
CA THR A 138 -4.58 5.20 -14.14
C THR A 138 -3.13 4.77 -14.36
N ARG A 139 -2.50 5.17 -15.48
CA ARG A 139 -1.09 4.86 -15.76
C ARG A 139 -0.14 5.46 -14.73
N ILE A 140 -0.36 6.72 -14.35
CA ILE A 140 0.44 7.41 -13.34
C ILE A 140 0.30 6.70 -11.99
N MET A 141 -0.89 6.25 -11.64
CA MET A 141 -1.17 5.66 -10.32
C MET A 141 -0.82 4.18 -10.24
N PHE A 142 -0.67 3.47 -11.35
CA PHE A 142 -0.34 2.03 -11.33
C PHE A 142 0.88 1.68 -10.47
N PRO A 143 2.03 2.40 -10.55
CA PRO A 143 3.19 2.19 -9.69
C PRO A 143 2.91 2.24 -8.18
N TYR A 144 1.83 2.88 -7.73
CA TYR A 144 1.42 2.83 -6.33
C TYR A 144 1.21 1.40 -5.82
N LEU A 145 0.70 0.50 -6.68
CA LEU A 145 0.49 -0.92 -6.38
C LEU A 145 1.78 -1.58 -5.85
N LEU A 146 2.90 -1.28 -6.49
CA LEU A 146 4.21 -1.79 -6.07
C LEU A 146 4.50 -1.37 -4.64
N PHE A 147 4.39 -0.07 -4.35
CA PHE A 147 4.77 0.47 -3.06
C PHE A 147 3.85 0.04 -1.93
N ILE A 148 2.53 0.00 -2.17
CA ILE A 148 1.58 -0.42 -1.13
C ILE A 148 1.73 -1.91 -0.79
N GLY A 149 1.97 -2.77 -1.79
CA GLY A 149 2.22 -4.19 -1.53
C GLY A 149 3.50 -4.41 -0.74
N LEU A 150 4.59 -3.70 -1.07
CA LEU A 150 5.84 -3.76 -0.30
C LEU A 150 5.68 -3.15 1.11
N ALA A 151 4.89 -2.09 1.26
CA ALA A 151 4.57 -1.50 2.56
C ALA A 151 3.75 -2.46 3.44
N ALA A 152 2.82 -3.23 2.86
CA ALA A 152 2.07 -4.26 3.54
C ALA A 152 2.97 -5.42 4.01
N LEU A 153 3.93 -5.85 3.18
CA LEU A 153 4.94 -6.84 3.58
C LEU A 153 5.80 -6.34 4.75
N ALA A 154 6.31 -5.10 4.66
CA ALA A 154 7.08 -4.47 5.73
C ALA A 154 6.28 -4.40 7.04
N MET A 155 5.00 -4.03 6.94
CA MET A 155 4.06 -4.01 8.07
C MET A 155 3.89 -5.41 8.67
N GLY A 156 3.73 -6.45 7.85
CA GLY A 156 3.63 -7.83 8.30
C GLY A 156 4.87 -8.28 9.09
N VAL A 157 6.07 -7.98 8.58
CA VAL A 157 7.35 -8.29 9.27
C VAL A 157 7.44 -7.56 10.61
N LEU A 158 7.17 -6.24 10.62
CA LEU A 158 7.25 -5.41 11.81
C LEU A 158 6.23 -5.80 12.88
N ASN A 159 4.99 -6.10 12.48
CA ASN A 159 3.94 -6.58 13.38
C ASN A 159 4.31 -7.92 14.02
N SER A 160 4.92 -8.86 13.28
CA SER A 160 5.40 -10.14 13.82
C SER A 160 6.47 -9.98 14.91
N VAL A 161 7.26 -8.89 14.88
CA VAL A 161 8.24 -8.56 15.92
C VAL A 161 7.74 -7.51 16.91
N ARG A 162 6.42 -7.29 16.98
CA ARG A 162 5.75 -6.35 17.89
C ARG A 162 6.18 -4.88 17.72
N SER A 163 6.60 -4.49 16.53
CA SER A 163 6.93 -3.10 16.17
C SER A 163 5.77 -2.45 15.42
N PHE A 164 4.87 -1.79 16.15
CA PHE A 164 3.58 -1.33 15.60
C PHE A 164 3.57 0.13 15.15
N ALA A 165 4.47 0.97 15.68
CA ALA A 165 4.41 2.42 15.46
C ALA A 165 4.65 2.81 13.98
N ALA A 166 5.76 2.36 13.37
CA ALA A 166 6.08 2.72 12.00
C ALA A 166 5.02 2.25 10.98
N PRO A 167 4.47 1.01 11.09
CA PRO A 167 3.34 0.61 10.26
C PRO A 167 2.06 1.41 10.51
N ALA A 168 1.73 1.73 11.77
CA ALA A 168 0.51 2.46 12.11
C ALA A 168 0.51 3.90 11.58
N PHE A 169 1.67 4.57 11.56
CA PHE A 169 1.80 5.94 11.03
C PHE A 169 1.94 6.02 9.51
N SER A 170 2.23 4.90 8.84
CA SER A 170 2.43 4.89 7.38
C SER A 170 1.26 5.53 6.59
N PRO A 171 -0.03 5.19 6.84
CA PRO A 171 -1.17 5.85 6.18
C PRO A 171 -1.27 7.37 6.40
N VAL A 172 -0.73 7.91 7.49
CA VAL A 172 -0.69 9.36 7.74
C VAL A 172 0.17 10.04 6.67
N LEU A 173 1.34 9.46 6.36
CA LEU A 173 2.25 9.99 5.33
C LEU A 173 1.62 9.95 3.94
N PHE A 174 0.83 8.92 3.63
CA PHE A 174 0.09 8.84 2.38
C PHE A 174 -0.86 10.03 2.20
N ASN A 175 -1.67 10.33 3.23
CA ASN A 175 -2.59 11.46 3.18
C ASN A 175 -1.85 12.80 3.10
N ILE A 176 -0.76 12.97 3.85
CA ILE A 176 0.10 14.17 3.78
C ILE A 176 0.63 14.35 2.37
N ALA A 177 1.15 13.30 1.73
CA ALA A 177 1.73 13.39 0.38
C ALA A 177 0.69 13.83 -0.66
N ILE A 178 -0.54 13.32 -0.58
CA ILE A 178 -1.62 13.73 -1.49
C ILE A 178 -2.01 15.19 -1.26
N ILE A 179 -2.18 15.61 0.00
CA ILE A 179 -2.51 17.00 0.34
C ILE A 179 -1.39 17.94 -0.14
N ALA A 180 -0.12 17.61 0.14
CA ALA A 180 1.01 18.41 -0.30
C ALA A 180 1.08 18.47 -1.84
N ALA A 181 0.85 17.37 -2.54
CA ALA A 181 0.83 17.37 -4.00
C ALA A 181 -0.29 18.26 -4.56
N ALA A 182 -1.46 18.24 -3.95
CA ALA A 182 -2.58 19.09 -4.35
C ALA A 182 -2.28 20.60 -4.21
N PHE A 183 -1.44 21.01 -3.24
CA PHE A 183 -1.06 22.42 -3.06
C PHE A 183 0.23 22.81 -3.80
N LEU A 184 1.24 21.95 -3.79
CA LEU A 184 2.60 22.27 -4.24
C LEU A 184 2.85 21.87 -5.69
N LEU A 185 2.28 20.74 -6.13
CA LEU A 185 2.50 20.21 -7.47
C LEU A 185 1.39 20.66 -8.43
N ALA A 186 0.14 20.81 -7.99
CA ALA A 186 -0.98 21.20 -8.85
C ALA A 186 -0.72 22.45 -9.72
N PRO A 187 -0.06 23.52 -9.23
CA PRO A 187 0.27 24.70 -10.04
C PRO A 187 1.28 24.43 -11.18
N LEU A 188 2.00 23.31 -11.13
CA LEU A 188 3.02 22.94 -12.12
C LEU A 188 2.46 22.14 -13.31
N PHE A 189 1.22 21.67 -13.23
CA PHE A 189 0.58 20.89 -14.28
C PHE A 189 -0.48 21.70 -15.00
N ALA A 190 -0.56 21.53 -16.32
CA ALA A 190 -1.66 22.09 -17.12
C ALA A 190 -3.02 21.50 -16.72
N GLU A 191 -3.02 20.22 -16.32
CA GLU A 191 -4.15 19.53 -15.70
C GLU A 191 -3.84 19.30 -14.21
N PRO A 192 -4.28 20.18 -13.30
CA PRO A 192 -3.95 20.15 -11.88
C PRO A 192 -4.21 18.82 -11.18
N ILE A 193 -5.19 18.03 -11.64
CA ILE A 193 -5.53 16.72 -11.06
C ILE A 193 -4.42 15.67 -11.23
N LEU A 194 -3.55 15.83 -12.24
CA LEU A 194 -2.39 14.94 -12.45
C LEU A 194 -1.42 15.01 -11.27
N ALA A 195 -1.30 16.17 -10.62
CA ALA A 195 -0.48 16.34 -9.43
C ALA A 195 -0.95 15.43 -8.29
N VAL A 196 -2.26 15.26 -8.12
CA VAL A 196 -2.84 14.40 -7.09
C VAL A 196 -2.51 12.93 -7.37
N ALA A 197 -2.57 12.49 -8.63
CA ALA A 197 -2.16 11.15 -9.03
C ALA A 197 -0.68 10.88 -8.74
N VAL A 198 0.20 11.86 -8.99
CA VAL A 198 1.61 11.79 -8.59
C VAL A 198 1.74 11.72 -7.06
N GLY A 199 0.94 12.50 -6.33
CA GLY A 199 0.86 12.46 -4.87
C GLY A 199 0.52 11.09 -4.31
N VAL A 200 -0.35 10.32 -4.98
CA VAL A 200 -0.66 8.94 -4.59
C VAL A 200 0.56 8.03 -4.70
N VAL A 201 1.35 8.14 -5.78
CA VAL A 201 2.58 7.36 -5.96
C VAL A 201 3.63 7.73 -4.92
N ILE A 202 3.87 9.03 -4.72
CA ILE A 202 4.80 9.55 -3.70
C ILE A 202 4.36 9.09 -2.31
N GLY A 203 3.06 9.15 -2.02
CA GLY A 203 2.48 8.67 -0.78
C GLY A 203 2.77 7.18 -0.56
N GLY A 204 2.52 6.33 -1.56
CA GLY A 204 2.83 4.90 -1.47
C GLY A 204 4.32 4.65 -1.22
N LEU A 205 5.20 5.37 -1.93
CA LEU A 205 6.64 5.28 -1.69
C LEU A 205 7.01 5.69 -0.26
N ALA A 206 6.44 6.79 0.24
CA ALA A 206 6.66 7.25 1.61
C ALA A 206 6.17 6.22 2.64
N GLN A 207 5.03 5.57 2.40
CA GLN A 207 4.50 4.48 3.23
C GLN A 207 5.46 3.30 3.37
N PHE A 208 6.14 2.95 2.28
CA PHE A 208 7.13 1.89 2.29
C PHE A 208 8.41 2.34 2.99
N LEU A 209 8.97 3.48 2.57
CA LEU A 209 10.26 3.96 3.08
C LEU A 209 10.25 4.30 4.57
N SER A 210 9.13 4.79 5.11
CA SER A 210 9.01 5.14 6.53
C SER A 210 9.20 3.93 7.47
N GLN A 211 9.00 2.72 6.96
CA GLN A 211 9.13 1.48 7.73
C GLN A 211 10.57 0.92 7.71
N MET A 212 11.42 1.38 6.80
CA MET A 212 12.80 0.89 6.63
C MET A 212 13.69 1.09 7.87
N PRO A 213 13.63 2.22 8.59
CA PRO A 213 14.43 2.38 9.82
C PRO A 213 14.08 1.35 10.88
N ALA A 214 12.78 1.07 11.08
CA ALA A 214 12.32 0.06 12.04
C ALA A 214 12.73 -1.35 11.62
N LEU A 215 12.67 -1.68 10.33
CA LEU A 215 13.16 -2.95 9.79
C LEU A 215 14.67 -3.13 10.01
N ARG A 216 15.45 -2.06 9.84
CA ARG A 216 16.89 -2.06 10.10
C ARG A 216 17.20 -2.27 11.58
N GLN A 217 16.46 -1.61 12.48
CA GLN A 217 16.59 -1.81 13.94
C GLN A 217 16.25 -3.23 14.36
N ALA A 218 15.29 -3.89 13.69
CA ALA A 218 14.98 -5.30 13.91
C ALA A 218 15.99 -6.28 13.28
N GLU A 219 16.97 -5.78 12.51
CA GLU A 219 17.89 -6.56 11.67
C GLU A 219 17.15 -7.47 10.66
N LEU A 220 15.97 -7.03 10.22
CA LEU A 220 15.12 -7.70 9.23
C LEU A 220 14.97 -6.88 7.96
N LEU A 221 15.91 -5.94 7.71
CA LEU A 221 15.93 -5.17 6.48
C LEU A 221 16.11 -6.10 5.28
N PHE A 222 15.23 -5.96 4.29
CA PHE A 222 15.18 -6.86 3.13
C PHE A 222 16.51 -6.90 2.36
N GLY A 223 16.94 -8.12 2.02
CA GLY A 223 18.01 -8.37 1.07
C GLY A 223 17.48 -8.76 -0.31
N TRP A 224 18.38 -8.76 -1.28
CA TRP A 224 18.10 -9.28 -2.62
C TRP A 224 18.24 -10.81 -2.64
N ARG A 225 17.10 -11.53 -2.63
CA ARG A 225 17.09 -13.00 -2.65
C ARG A 225 16.00 -13.57 -3.56
N PHE A 226 16.28 -13.69 -4.85
CA PHE A 226 15.37 -14.24 -5.85
C PHE A 226 15.17 -15.76 -5.70
N ASP A 227 14.30 -16.15 -4.76
CA ASP A 227 13.93 -17.54 -4.49
C ASP A 227 12.40 -17.68 -4.48
N PHE A 228 11.81 -17.74 -5.68
CA PHE A 228 10.37 -17.91 -5.88
C PHE A 228 9.84 -19.26 -5.39
N ALA A 229 10.73 -20.25 -5.24
CA ALA A 229 10.40 -21.59 -4.79
C ALA A 229 10.53 -21.78 -3.28
N HIS A 230 10.99 -20.75 -2.55
CA HIS A 230 11.17 -20.78 -1.11
C HIS A 230 9.90 -21.32 -0.41
N GLU A 231 10.08 -22.30 0.46
CA GLU A 231 8.97 -23.03 1.09
C GLU A 231 7.96 -22.08 1.77
N GLY A 232 8.46 -21.14 2.57
CA GLY A 232 7.61 -20.14 3.23
C GLY A 232 6.87 -19.22 2.24
N VAL A 233 7.48 -18.83 1.12
CA VAL A 233 6.81 -17.99 0.08
C VAL A 233 5.67 -18.76 -0.57
N ARG A 234 5.89 -20.03 -0.91
CA ARG A 234 4.83 -20.91 -1.45
C ARG A 234 3.68 -21.10 -0.45
N ARG A 235 4.01 -21.29 0.83
CA ARG A 235 3.01 -21.42 1.90
C ARG A 235 2.19 -20.14 2.06
N ILE A 236 2.83 -18.97 2.04
CA ILE A 236 2.15 -17.67 2.07
C ILE A 236 1.22 -17.53 0.86
N GLY A 237 1.71 -17.80 -0.36
CA GLY A 237 0.90 -17.72 -1.57
C GLY A 237 -0.33 -18.65 -1.54
N TRP A 238 -0.18 -19.86 -1.00
CA TRP A 238 -1.30 -20.78 -0.82
C TRP A 238 -2.33 -20.28 0.19
N LEU A 239 -1.89 -19.66 1.29
CA LEU A 239 -2.78 -19.05 2.28
C LEU A 239 -3.48 -17.79 1.77
N MET A 240 -2.88 -17.08 0.82
CA MET A 240 -3.49 -15.91 0.18
C MET A 240 -4.58 -16.29 -0.83
N ALA A 241 -4.46 -17.42 -1.53
CA ALA A 241 -5.38 -17.79 -2.61
C ALA A 241 -6.86 -17.83 -2.19
N PRO A 242 -7.25 -18.42 -1.03
CA PRO A 242 -8.64 -18.37 -0.55
C PRO A 242 -9.12 -16.96 -0.21
N ALA A 243 -8.24 -16.13 0.36
CA ALA A 243 -8.59 -14.77 0.76
C ALA A 243 -8.86 -13.88 -0.46
N LEU A 244 -8.19 -14.12 -1.59
CA LEU A 244 -8.45 -13.44 -2.86
C LEU A 244 -9.79 -13.88 -3.49
N ILE A 245 -10.21 -15.14 -3.30
CA ILE A 245 -11.49 -15.67 -3.81
C ILE A 245 -12.67 -15.19 -2.95
N GLY A 246 -12.48 -15.00 -1.64
CA GLY A 246 -13.54 -14.51 -0.75
C GLY A 246 -13.95 -13.04 -0.95
N LEU A 247 -13.22 -12.30 -1.79
CA LEU A 247 -13.45 -10.89 -2.10
C LEU A 247 -14.12 -10.69 -3.48
N SER A 248 -14.41 -11.77 -4.21
CA SER A 248 -15.14 -11.81 -5.50
C SER A 248 -16.50 -12.47 -5.36
#